data_AF-A0A6C0U4V3-F1
#
_entry.id   AF-A0A6C0U4V3-F1
#
_cell.length_a   1.000
_cell.length_b   1.000
_cell.length_c   1.000
_cell.angle_alpha   90.00
_cell.angle_beta   90.00
_cell.angle_gamma   90.00
#
_symmetry.space_group_name_H-M   'P 1'
#
loop_
_entity.id
_entity.type
_entity.pdbx_description
1 polymer ?
#
loop_
_entity_poly.entity_id
_entity_poly.type
_entity_poly.pdbx_seq_one_letter_code
_entity_poly.pdbx_strand_id
1 'polypeptide(L)'
;MNLQCFENMLGSYPETVNFLTALATPSIAFIALIFAAFQWHTNRNRLRHELFDARYRQYDAVKKFLGSLGASGKMTPESEVEFLRETKGIWFTFSEKIAKYVDDKVWALAVQLNLYNEEMKDPQRIEDGVAKQRGDLMKEIIKELRNSEDMFSKYLQLKH
;
A
#
# COMPACT_ATOMS: atom_id res chain seq x y z
N MET A 1 50.93 11.80 29.00
CA MET A 1 51.42 12.49 27.79
C MET A 1 50.96 13.94 27.91
N ASN A 2 51.89 14.87 28.08
CA ASN A 2 51.64 16.20 28.64
C ASN A 2 51.12 17.16 27.56
N LEU A 3 50.05 17.91 27.83
CA LEU A 3 49.40 18.84 26.88
C LEU A 3 50.39 19.90 26.31
N GLN A 4 51.38 20.31 27.10
CA GLN A 4 52.46 21.22 26.69
C GLN A 4 53.35 20.67 25.56
N CYS A 5 53.53 19.35 25.47
CA CYS A 5 54.33 18.74 24.40
C CYS A 5 53.59 18.77 23.05
N PHE A 6 52.25 18.75 23.09
CA PHE A 6 51.40 18.82 21.91
C PHE A 6 51.28 20.27 21.39
N GLU A 7 51.15 21.25 22.28
CA GLU A 7 51.21 22.68 21.92
C GLU A 7 52.53 23.07 21.26
N ASN A 8 53.67 22.62 21.82
CA ASN A 8 54.99 22.91 21.25
C ASN A 8 55.22 22.23 19.89
N MET A 9 54.59 21.08 19.63
CA MET A 9 54.69 20.40 18.33
C MET A 9 53.83 21.08 17.26
N LEU A 10 52.65 21.60 17.61
CA LEU A 10 51.78 22.37 16.71
C LEU A 10 52.30 23.78 16.42
N GLY A 11 52.97 24.42 17.39
CA GLY A 11 53.61 25.72 17.21
C GLY A 11 54.77 25.74 16.20
N SER A 12 55.32 24.56 15.86
CA SER A 12 56.42 24.43 14.90
C SER A 12 55.99 24.39 13.43
N TYR A 13 54.70 24.18 13.13
CA TYR A 13 54.17 24.11 11.75
C TYR A 13 52.86 24.90 11.57
N PRO A 14 52.86 26.23 11.84
CA PRO A 14 51.66 27.05 11.76
C PRO A 14 51.05 27.10 10.34
N GLU A 15 51.88 27.04 9.29
CA GLU A 15 51.40 27.12 7.91
C GLU A 15 50.66 25.85 7.44
N THR A 16 51.10 24.66 7.87
CA THR A 16 50.45 23.40 7.47
C THR A 16 49.10 23.23 8.16
N VAL A 17 48.99 23.64 9.42
CA VAL A 17 47.73 23.65 10.17
C VAL A 17 46.74 24.64 9.55
N ASN A 18 47.19 25.85 9.22
CA ASN A 18 46.34 26.85 8.56
C ASN A 18 45.85 26.39 7.17
N PHE A 19 46.70 25.74 6.39
CA PHE A 19 46.32 25.18 5.09
C PHE A 19 45.29 24.06 5.23
N LEU A 20 45.46 23.16 6.22
CA LEU A 20 44.50 22.08 6.48
C LEU A 20 43.13 22.63 6.91
N THR A 21 43.11 23.63 7.80
CA THR A 21 41.87 24.27 8.26
C THR A 21 41.17 25.03 7.13
N ALA A 22 41.92 25.69 6.25
CA ALA A 22 41.38 26.38 5.10
C ALA A 22 40.72 25.42 4.08
N LEU A 23 41.24 24.19 3.95
CA LEU A 23 40.65 23.18 3.07
C LEU A 23 39.52 22.38 3.75
N ALA A 24 39.50 22.29 5.07
CA ALA A 24 38.52 21.52 5.82
C ALA A 24 37.09 22.03 5.58
N THR A 25 36.86 23.35 5.62
CA THR A 25 35.53 23.93 5.40
C THR A 25 34.94 23.61 4.02
N PRO A 26 35.63 23.85 2.89
CA PRO A 26 35.10 23.49 1.57
C PRO A 26 35.00 21.97 1.38
N SER A 27 35.89 21.15 1.97
CA SER A 27 35.77 19.69 1.93
C SER A 27 34.52 19.20 2.64
N ILE A 28 34.23 19.69 3.84
CA ILE A 28 33.01 19.34 4.59
C ILE A 28 31.76 19.81 3.82
N ALA A 29 31.78 21.02 3.26
CA ALA A 29 30.67 21.53 2.45
C ALA A 29 30.41 20.67 1.21
N PHE A 30 31.47 20.24 0.51
CA PHE A 30 31.35 19.36 -0.64
C PHE A 30 30.78 17.98 -0.28
N ILE A 31 31.27 17.38 0.82
CA ILE A 31 30.75 16.11 1.33
C ILE A 31 29.28 16.25 1.74
N ALA A 32 28.91 17.35 2.40
CA ALA A 32 27.52 17.62 2.79
C ALA A 32 26.60 17.73 1.57
N LEU A 33 27.05 18.36 0.47
CA LEU A 33 26.30 18.42 -0.78
C LEU A 33 26.10 17.04 -1.40
N ILE A 34 27.12 16.18 -1.39
CA ILE A 34 27.01 14.80 -1.88
C ILE A 34 25.97 14.03 -1.06
N PHE A 35 26.04 14.10 0.28
CA PHE A 35 25.07 13.43 1.13
C PHE A 35 23.65 13.98 0.95
N ALA A 36 23.48 15.29 0.79
CA ALA A 36 22.17 15.88 0.52
C ALA A 36 21.58 15.36 -0.80
N ALA A 37 22.40 15.24 -1.86
CA ALA A 37 21.96 14.68 -3.13
C ALA A 37 21.55 13.21 -3.01
N PHE A 38 22.32 12.39 -2.29
CA PHE A 38 21.98 10.99 -2.03
C PHE A 38 20.73 10.84 -1.15
N GLN A 39 20.56 11.70 -0.15
CA GLN A 39 19.38 11.72 0.71
C GLN A 39 18.14 12.08 -0.10
N TRP A 40 18.24 13.07 -0.99
CA TRP A 40 17.16 13.45 -1.89
C TRP A 40 16.73 12.28 -2.79
N HIS A 41 17.71 11.63 -3.44
CA HIS A 41 17.43 10.47 -4.30
C HIS A 41 16.79 9.31 -3.52
N THR A 42 17.32 9.00 -2.34
CA THR A 42 16.81 7.92 -1.48
C THR A 42 15.40 8.21 -0.98
N ASN A 43 15.13 9.43 -0.50
CA ASN A 43 13.79 9.82 -0.05
C ASN A 43 12.78 9.76 -1.20
N ARG A 44 13.18 10.14 -2.42
CA ARG A 44 12.30 10.07 -3.58
C ARG A 44 11.88 8.64 -3.92
N ASN A 45 12.81 7.69 -3.83
CA ASN A 45 12.50 6.28 -4.06
C ASN A 45 11.66 5.69 -2.91
N ARG A 46 11.95 6.07 -1.67
CA ARG A 46 11.17 5.65 -0.49
C ARG A 46 9.69 6.03 -0.61
N LEU A 47 9.37 7.26 -1.03
CA LEU A 47 7.98 7.70 -1.23
C LEU A 47 7.23 6.84 -2.26
N ARG A 48 7.92 6.36 -3.31
CA ARG A 48 7.33 5.46 -4.30
C ARG A 48 7.02 4.09 -3.72
N HIS A 49 7.93 3.54 -2.92
CA HIS A 49 7.72 2.27 -2.22
C HIS A 49 6.59 2.36 -1.20
N GLU A 50 6.55 3.42 -0.39
CA GLU A 50 5.47 3.61 0.61
C GLU A 50 4.09 3.72 -0.05
N LEU A 51 3.99 4.42 -1.18
CA LEU A 51 2.75 4.48 -1.96
C LEU A 51 2.38 3.12 -2.56
N PHE A 52 3.36 2.38 -3.08
CA PHE A 52 3.13 1.03 -3.59
C PHE A 52 2.64 0.08 -2.50
N ASP A 53 3.27 0.08 -1.33
CA ASP A 53 2.87 -0.75 -0.19
C ASP A 53 1.48 -0.38 0.33
N ALA A 54 1.13 0.90 0.35
CA ALA A 54 -0.22 1.36 0.69
C ALA A 54 -1.26 0.83 -0.32
N ARG A 55 -0.96 0.92 -1.63
CA ARG A 55 -1.83 0.39 -2.69
C ARG A 55 -1.97 -1.12 -2.63
N TYR A 56 -0.86 -1.83 -2.42
CA TYR A 56 -0.84 -3.28 -2.37
C TYR A 56 -1.67 -3.81 -1.19
N ARG A 57 -1.58 -3.18 -0.01
CA ARG A 57 -2.41 -3.53 1.16
C ARG A 57 -3.91 -3.46 0.86
N GLN A 58 -4.37 -2.39 0.22
CA GLN A 58 -5.78 -2.24 -0.15
C GLN A 58 -6.23 -3.24 -1.22
N TYR A 59 -5.38 -3.50 -2.22
CA TYR A 59 -5.65 -4.56 -3.21
C TYR A 59 -5.75 -5.94 -2.56
N ASP A 60 -4.80 -6.27 -1.69
CA ASP A 60 -4.77 -7.55 -0.97
C ASP A 60 -6.03 -7.74 -0.10
N ALA A 61 -6.51 -6.67 0.54
CA ALA A 61 -7.78 -6.69 1.27
C ALA A 61 -8.99 -7.00 0.37
N VAL A 62 -9.10 -6.35 -0.80
CA VAL A 62 -10.16 -6.63 -1.78
C VAL A 62 -10.09 -8.08 -2.27
N LYS A 63 -8.88 -8.57 -2.58
CA LYS A 63 -8.67 -9.95 -3.05
C LYS A 63 -9.03 -10.97 -1.97
N LYS A 64 -8.61 -10.75 -0.74
CA LYS A 64 -8.95 -11.61 0.41
C LYS A 64 -10.45 -11.65 0.67
N PHE A 65 -11.12 -10.50 0.58
CA PHE A 65 -12.56 -10.40 0.76
C PHE A 65 -13.33 -11.14 -0.34
N LEU A 66 -13.01 -10.89 -1.62
CA LEU A 66 -13.63 -11.63 -2.74
C LEU A 66 -13.33 -13.15 -2.66
N GLY A 67 -12.12 -13.51 -2.23
CA GLY A 67 -11.73 -14.90 -2.01
C GLY A 67 -12.51 -15.57 -0.87
N SER A 68 -12.70 -14.88 0.26
CA SER A 68 -13.46 -15.39 1.39
C SER A 68 -14.95 -15.52 1.06
N LEU A 69 -15.53 -14.57 0.33
CA LEU A 69 -16.89 -14.65 -0.20
C LEU A 69 -17.06 -15.84 -1.16
N GLY A 70 -16.12 -15.99 -2.11
CA GLY A 70 -16.15 -17.11 -3.06
C GLY A 70 -15.97 -18.49 -2.42
N ALA A 71 -15.21 -18.58 -1.33
CA ALA A 71 -14.97 -19.84 -0.63
C ALA A 71 -16.10 -20.20 0.37
N SER A 72 -16.55 -19.23 1.16
CA SER A 72 -17.54 -19.47 2.22
C SER A 72 -18.99 -19.30 1.75
N GLY A 73 -19.19 -18.57 0.64
CA GLY A 73 -20.52 -18.26 0.13
C GLY A 73 -21.35 -17.35 1.04
N LYS A 74 -20.72 -16.66 1.99
CA LYS A 74 -21.36 -15.70 2.92
C LYS A 74 -20.40 -14.59 3.34
N MET A 75 -20.93 -13.42 3.67
CA MET A 75 -20.15 -12.35 4.28
C MET A 75 -20.25 -12.50 5.80
N THR A 76 -19.11 -12.67 6.47
CA THR A 76 -19.08 -12.70 7.94
C THR A 76 -18.87 -11.29 8.51
N PRO A 77 -19.36 -11.01 9.74
CA PRO A 77 -19.16 -9.71 10.37
C PRO A 77 -17.68 -9.32 10.45
N GLU A 78 -16.79 -10.28 10.69
CA GLU A 78 -15.35 -10.05 10.75
C GLU A 78 -14.80 -9.63 9.38
N SER A 79 -15.20 -10.33 8.31
CA SER A 79 -14.76 -10.00 6.94
C SER A 79 -15.29 -8.64 6.46
N GLU A 80 -16.48 -8.26 6.91
CA GLU A 80 -17.10 -6.97 6.61
C GLU A 80 -16.31 -5.83 7.27
N VAL A 81 -16.07 -5.92 8.57
CA VAL A 81 -15.33 -4.91 9.32
C VAL A 81 -13.90 -4.79 8.82
N GLU A 82 -13.24 -5.93 8.55
CA GLU A 82 -11.89 -5.95 7.99
C GLU A 82 -11.87 -5.29 6.61
N PHE A 83 -12.78 -5.65 5.70
CA PHE A 83 -12.86 -5.04 4.37
C PHE A 83 -13.07 -3.53 4.43
N LEU A 84 -14.05 -3.05 5.22
CA LEU A 84 -14.33 -1.61 5.35
C LEU A 84 -13.16 -0.84 5.97
N ARG A 85 -12.45 -1.45 6.93
CA ARG A 85 -11.27 -0.83 7.56
C ARG A 85 -10.10 -0.76 6.60
N GLU A 86 -9.77 -1.87 5.93
CA GLU A 86 -8.59 -1.97 5.08
C GLU A 86 -8.76 -1.26 3.73
N THR A 87 -9.99 -1.14 3.22
CA THR A 87 -10.30 -0.37 2.00
C THR A 87 -10.56 1.11 2.27
N LYS A 88 -10.53 1.54 3.53
CA LYS A 88 -10.71 2.94 3.90
C LYS A 88 -9.67 3.82 3.21
N GLY A 89 -10.14 4.90 2.60
CA GLY A 89 -9.26 5.86 1.93
C GLY A 89 -8.72 5.38 0.58
N ILE A 90 -9.30 4.33 -0.03
CA ILE A 90 -8.94 3.89 -1.39
C ILE A 90 -9.07 5.01 -2.44
N TRP A 91 -9.97 5.98 -2.19
CA TRP A 91 -10.11 7.20 -2.99
C TRP A 91 -8.85 8.07 -3.04
N PHE A 92 -8.00 8.04 -2.00
CA PHE A 92 -6.79 8.86 -1.92
C PHE A 92 -5.55 8.17 -2.52
N THR A 93 -5.53 6.84 -2.53
CA THR A 93 -4.39 6.03 -2.98
C THR A 93 -4.54 5.55 -4.42
N PHE A 94 -5.76 5.33 -4.88
CA PHE A 94 -6.11 4.93 -6.23
C PHE A 94 -6.94 6.00 -6.95
N SER A 95 -7.33 5.70 -8.19
CA SER A 95 -8.25 6.54 -8.96
C SER A 95 -9.69 6.39 -8.47
N GLU A 96 -10.51 7.40 -8.75
CA GLU A 96 -11.96 7.38 -8.56
C GLU A 96 -12.61 6.11 -9.16
N LYS A 97 -12.13 5.64 -10.31
CA LYS A 97 -12.63 4.44 -10.96
C LYS A 97 -12.47 3.19 -10.07
N ILE A 98 -11.33 3.04 -9.39
CA ILE A 98 -11.07 1.90 -8.51
C ILE A 98 -11.88 2.03 -7.22
N ALA A 99 -11.97 3.24 -6.67
CA ALA A 99 -12.77 3.48 -5.48
C ALA A 99 -14.25 3.13 -5.72
N LYS A 100 -14.83 3.61 -6.83
CA LYS A 100 -16.20 3.25 -7.25
C LYS A 100 -16.35 1.76 -7.54
N TYR A 101 -15.36 1.11 -8.14
CA TYR A 101 -15.40 -0.33 -8.35
C TYR A 101 -15.49 -1.11 -7.03
N VAL A 102 -14.73 -0.71 -6.02
CA VAL A 102 -14.75 -1.38 -4.71
C VAL A 102 -16.07 -1.14 -3.97
N ASP A 103 -16.59 0.09 -4.00
CA ASP A 103 -17.79 0.47 -3.26
C ASP A 103 -19.10 0.06 -3.98
N ASP A 104 -19.20 0.33 -5.29
CA ASP A 104 -20.44 0.10 -6.04
C ASP A 104 -20.58 -1.35 -6.50
N LYS A 105 -19.45 -2.06 -6.70
CA LYS A 105 -19.46 -3.43 -7.26
C LYS A 105 -19.08 -4.47 -6.23
N VAL A 106 -17.88 -4.42 -5.67
CA VAL A 106 -17.40 -5.47 -4.75
C VAL A 106 -18.26 -5.54 -3.50
N TRP A 107 -18.53 -4.39 -2.88
CA TRP A 107 -19.39 -4.33 -1.70
C TRP A 107 -20.84 -4.73 -2.01
N ALA A 108 -21.41 -4.24 -3.12
CA ALA A 108 -22.77 -4.60 -3.52
C ALA A 108 -22.96 -6.11 -3.73
N LEU A 109 -21.98 -6.80 -4.34
CA LEU A 109 -22.01 -8.26 -4.50
C LEU A 109 -22.06 -8.98 -3.14
N ALA A 110 -21.28 -8.51 -2.17
CA ALA A 110 -21.25 -9.10 -0.82
C ALA A 110 -22.59 -8.93 -0.09
N VAL A 111 -23.17 -7.73 -0.16
CA VAL A 111 -24.48 -7.43 0.42
C VAL A 111 -25.58 -8.29 -0.22
N GLN A 112 -25.61 -8.38 -1.56
CA GLN A 112 -26.57 -9.22 -2.26
C GLN A 112 -26.42 -10.70 -1.91
N LEU A 113 -25.19 -11.18 -1.74
CA LEU A 113 -24.95 -12.57 -1.34
C LEU A 113 -25.53 -12.87 0.05
N ASN A 114 -25.35 -11.95 1.00
CA ASN A 114 -25.96 -12.09 2.32
C ASN A 114 -27.49 -12.01 2.26
N LEU A 115 -28.05 -11.12 1.42
CA LEU A 115 -29.49 -11.05 1.22
C LEU A 115 -30.05 -12.40 0.72
N TYR A 116 -29.46 -12.97 -0.33
CA TYR A 116 -29.91 -14.28 -0.83
C TYR A 116 -29.70 -15.41 0.17
N ASN A 117 -28.64 -15.37 0.99
CA ASN A 117 -28.45 -16.34 2.07
C ASN A 117 -29.56 -16.26 3.13
N GLU A 118 -30.05 -15.06 3.43
CA GLU A 118 -31.19 -14.87 4.34
C GLU A 118 -32.50 -15.31 3.67
N GLU A 119 -32.74 -14.96 2.40
CA GLU A 119 -33.93 -15.39 1.65
C GLU A 119 -33.98 -16.91 1.48
N MET A 120 -32.83 -17.59 1.36
CA MET A 120 -32.75 -19.05 1.31
C MET A 120 -33.19 -19.76 2.59
N LYS A 121 -33.42 -19.05 3.69
CA LYS A 121 -34.01 -19.63 4.91
C LYS A 121 -35.52 -19.81 4.79
N ASP A 122 -36.16 -19.11 3.85
CA ASP A 122 -37.59 -19.21 3.56
C ASP A 122 -37.83 -20.22 2.42
N PRO A 123 -38.54 -21.35 2.68
CA PRO A 123 -38.84 -22.35 1.66
C PRO A 123 -39.57 -21.80 0.43
N GLN A 124 -40.44 -20.80 0.60
CA GLN A 124 -41.20 -20.22 -0.51
C GLN A 124 -40.28 -19.49 -1.50
N ARG A 125 -39.28 -18.78 -0.97
CA ARG A 125 -38.27 -18.08 -1.79
C ARG A 125 -37.34 -19.03 -2.53
N ILE A 126 -37.11 -20.23 -2.01
CA ILE A 126 -36.34 -21.26 -2.73
C ILE A 126 -37.08 -21.70 -3.99
N GLU A 127 -38.39 -21.91 -3.90
CA GLU A 127 -39.24 -22.25 -5.05
C GLU A 127 -39.29 -21.12 -6.09
N ASP A 128 -39.24 -19.86 -5.63
CA ASP A 128 -39.14 -18.66 -6.48
C ASP A 128 -37.80 -18.53 -7.24
N GLY A 129 -36.84 -19.43 -6.99
CA GLY A 129 -35.58 -19.52 -7.75
C GLY A 129 -34.40 -18.75 -7.15
N VAL A 130 -34.48 -18.31 -5.89
CA VAL A 130 -33.38 -17.61 -5.19
C VAL A 130 -32.09 -18.43 -5.17
N ALA A 131 -32.18 -19.77 -5.09
CA ALA A 131 -31.01 -20.65 -5.15
C ALA A 131 -30.22 -20.49 -6.47
N LYS A 132 -30.91 -20.26 -7.58
CA LYS A 132 -30.28 -20.00 -8.88
C LYS A 132 -29.63 -18.62 -8.91
N GLN A 133 -30.33 -17.60 -8.41
CA GLN A 133 -29.82 -16.23 -8.33
C GLN A 133 -28.53 -16.17 -7.49
N ARG A 134 -28.51 -16.83 -6.33
CA ARG A 134 -27.31 -16.99 -5.51
C ARG A 134 -26.19 -17.70 -6.27
N GLY A 135 -26.51 -18.76 -7.00
CA GLY A 135 -25.53 -19.49 -7.81
C GLY A 135 -24.89 -18.63 -8.90
N ASP A 136 -25.68 -17.80 -9.57
CA ASP A 136 -25.18 -16.87 -10.60
C ASP A 136 -24.34 -15.73 -9.99
N LEU A 137 -24.76 -15.21 -8.83
CA LEU A 137 -23.98 -14.23 -8.07
C LEU A 137 -22.61 -14.78 -7.63
N MET A 138 -22.55 -16.05 -7.19
CA MET A 138 -21.29 -16.70 -6.85
C MET A 138 -20.34 -16.82 -8.05
N LYS A 139 -20.86 -17.09 -9.25
CA LYS A 139 -20.06 -17.08 -10.47
C LYS A 139 -19.54 -15.67 -10.78
N GLU A 140 -20.35 -14.65 -10.55
CA GLU A 140 -19.94 -13.26 -10.71
C GLU A 140 -18.83 -12.88 -9.72
N ILE A 141 -18.94 -13.26 -8.46
CA ILE A 141 -17.88 -13.01 -7.45
C ILE A 141 -16.55 -13.66 -7.87
N ILE A 142 -16.58 -14.92 -8.33
CA ILE A 142 -15.38 -15.62 -8.80
C ILE A 142 -14.79 -14.94 -10.04
N LYS A 143 -15.64 -14.43 -10.94
CA LYS A 143 -15.22 -13.67 -12.11
C LYS A 143 -14.59 -12.34 -11.69
N GLU A 144 -15.19 -11.62 -10.76
CA GLU A 144 -14.67 -10.35 -10.26
C GLU A 144 -13.39 -10.51 -9.45
N LEU A 145 -13.19 -11.64 -8.76
CA LEU A 145 -11.90 -11.96 -8.15
C LEU A 145 -10.77 -11.95 -9.19
N ARG A 146 -11.00 -12.56 -10.37
CA ARG A 146 -10.03 -12.55 -11.48
C ARG A 146 -9.89 -11.17 -12.11
N ASN A 147 -11.01 -10.48 -12.34
CA ASN A 147 -11.03 -9.14 -12.93
C ASN A 147 -10.35 -8.09 -12.04
N SER A 148 -10.41 -8.27 -10.71
CA SER A 148 -9.77 -7.38 -9.75
C SER A 148 -8.25 -7.31 -9.97
N GLU A 149 -7.61 -8.43 -10.31
CA GLU A 149 -6.17 -8.46 -10.58
C GLU A 149 -5.81 -7.60 -11.79
N ASP A 150 -6.56 -7.69 -12.90
CA ASP A 150 -6.33 -6.87 -14.09
C ASP A 150 -6.56 -5.37 -13.80
N MET A 151 -7.64 -5.04 -13.09
CA MET A 151 -8.01 -3.67 -12.75
C MET A 151 -6.95 -2.99 -11.87
N PHE A 152 -6.44 -3.70 -10.86
CA PHE A 152 -5.46 -3.17 -9.93
C PHE A 152 -4.02 -3.25 -10.47
N SER A 153 -3.72 -4.19 -11.38
CA SER A 153 -2.36 -4.39 -11.93
C SER A 153 -1.76 -3.10 -12.49
N LYS A 154 -2.58 -2.26 -13.16
CA LYS A 154 -2.16 -0.97 -13.75
C LYS A 154 -1.59 0.01 -12.72
N TYR A 155 -2.00 -0.12 -11.47
CA TYR A 155 -1.59 0.75 -10.36
C TYR A 155 -0.50 0.13 -9.48
N LEU A 156 -0.25 -1.18 -9.66
CA LEU A 156 0.72 -1.99 -8.92
C LEU A 156 2.00 -2.29 -9.74
N GLN A 157 2.12 -1.81 -10.96
CA GLN A 157 3.39 -1.89 -11.68
C GLN A 157 4.34 -0.80 -11.19
N LEU A 158 5.44 -1.20 -10.56
CA LEU A 158 6.61 -0.35 -10.30
C LEU A 158 7.31 -0.07 -11.63
N LYS A 159 6.72 0.81 -12.45
CA LYS A 159 7.34 1.24 -13.70
C LYS A 159 8.70 1.85 -13.36
N HIS A 160 9.76 1.25 -13.90
CA HIS A 160 11.13 1.75 -13.82
C HIS A 160 11.25 3.05 -14.62
#